data_AF-A0A9Q5HT94-F1
#
_entry.id   AF-A0A9Q5HT94-F1
#
_cell.length_a   1.000
_cell.length_b   1.000
_cell.length_c   1.000
_cell.angle_alpha   90.00
_cell.angle_beta   90.00
_cell.angle_gamma   90.00
#
_symmetry.space_group_name_H-M   'P 1'
#
loop_
_entity.id
_entity.type
_entity.pdbx_description
1 polymer ?
#
loop_
_entity_poly.entity_id
_entity_poly.type
_entity_poly.pdbx_seq_one_letter_code
_entity_poly.pdbx_strand_id
1 'polypeptide(L)'
;MVASNLFALVLATSATTSWASPLNKRIAQTIADSTAKWVQACTAAGGADQCNPLSQTAFMTLLAAAGPCDQQNAADQMIDLAKQLNNDADMIKFTQIFVQQPRNSPDSFQIPYCQEAPKNSELNGLFQCQFEGTKDTFVGNLQAGAEGTVPFGLSSLETPKSCPANPQGGITDGSQLSDITDDPGLSNVNSSGGSSNSSSGSNSSDTGSASSSAAASSVVESATATATVSDTSATTSIATESDTSVASPTEVSSCGAPSSDASSGSATVNVAASPSSSSSSDFLLQNGLDAQKLNAQFQTLSQNSSCDEGETACVGTSFALCANGAFQLMDCGEAAGNTCAALPLVNKAGTTVTCVQQDQALQRIADTGATGGLTGSD
;
A
#
# COMPACT_ATOMS: atom_id res chain seq x y z
N MET A 1 2.90 -49.97 -64.50
CA MET A 1 3.60 -48.72 -64.14
C MET A 1 3.11 -48.32 -62.76
N VAL A 2 3.90 -48.62 -61.71
CA VAL A 2 3.62 -48.18 -60.33
C VAL A 2 4.75 -47.23 -59.97
N ALA A 3 4.45 -45.94 -59.90
CA ALA A 3 5.39 -44.91 -59.51
C ALA A 3 5.28 -44.71 -58.00
N SER A 4 6.35 -45.09 -57.29
CA SER A 4 6.63 -44.77 -55.91
C SER A 4 7.65 -43.63 -55.92
N ASN A 5 7.46 -42.54 -55.17
CA ASN A 5 8.55 -41.64 -54.77
C ASN A 5 8.15 -40.74 -53.59
N LEU A 6 8.54 -41.21 -52.41
CA LEU A 6 9.35 -40.55 -51.38
C LEU A 6 9.10 -39.05 -51.10
N PHE A 7 8.37 -38.79 -50.01
CA PHE A 7 8.31 -37.48 -49.34
C PHE A 7 9.36 -37.46 -48.22
N ALA A 8 10.41 -36.64 -48.36
CA ALA A 8 11.43 -36.46 -47.33
C ALA A 8 10.98 -35.36 -46.34
N LEU A 9 10.72 -35.75 -45.09
CA LEU A 9 10.37 -34.85 -43.99
C LEU A 9 11.68 -34.33 -43.35
N VAL A 10 12.00 -33.05 -43.58
CA VAL A 10 13.11 -32.36 -42.92
C VAL A 10 12.62 -31.81 -41.58
N LEU A 11 13.01 -32.45 -40.47
CA LEU A 11 12.82 -31.89 -39.12
C LEU A 11 13.90 -30.83 -38.87
N ALA A 12 13.49 -29.56 -38.79
CA ALA A 12 14.32 -28.47 -38.30
C ALA A 12 14.31 -28.46 -36.76
N THR A 13 15.42 -28.81 -36.14
CA THR A 13 15.64 -28.70 -34.69
C THR A 13 16.05 -27.27 -34.35
N SER A 14 15.11 -26.44 -33.90
CA SER A 14 15.41 -25.13 -33.30
C SER A 14 15.90 -25.32 -31.86
N ALA A 15 17.21 -25.21 -31.66
CA ALA A 15 17.79 -25.09 -30.33
C ALA A 15 17.48 -23.70 -29.76
N THR A 16 16.52 -23.61 -28.85
CA THR A 16 16.25 -22.40 -28.08
C THR A 16 17.30 -22.27 -26.98
N THR A 17 18.32 -21.44 -27.21
CA THR A 17 19.18 -20.98 -26.11
C THR A 17 18.35 -20.06 -25.23
N SER A 18 17.95 -20.52 -24.05
CA SER A 18 17.37 -19.67 -23.00
C SER A 18 18.50 -18.86 -22.35
N TRP A 19 18.61 -17.58 -22.72
CA TRP A 19 19.54 -16.67 -22.06
C TRP A 19 18.90 -16.30 -20.72
N ALA A 20 19.49 -16.75 -19.62
CA ALA A 20 19.10 -16.30 -18.29
C ALA A 20 19.29 -14.77 -18.25
N SER A 21 18.18 -14.04 -18.20
CA SER A 21 18.24 -12.58 -18.03
C SER A 21 18.91 -12.27 -16.69
N PRO A 22 19.80 -11.28 -16.61
CA PRO A 22 20.44 -10.91 -15.36
C PRO A 22 19.34 -10.58 -14.32
N LEU A 23 19.41 -11.25 -13.17
CA LEU A 23 18.51 -10.99 -12.05
C LEU A 23 18.81 -9.59 -11.50
N ASN A 24 18.02 -8.59 -11.90
CA ASN A 24 18.08 -7.27 -11.28
C ASN A 24 17.56 -7.38 -9.83
N LYS A 25 18.30 -6.79 -8.89
CA LYS A 25 17.92 -6.74 -7.46
C LYS A 25 16.65 -5.90 -7.33
N ARG A 26 15.51 -6.55 -7.01
CA ARG A 26 14.29 -5.84 -6.65
C ARG A 26 14.45 -5.27 -5.24
N ILE A 27 14.38 -3.94 -5.12
CA ILE A 27 14.44 -3.27 -3.82
C ILE A 27 13.02 -2.89 -3.43
N ALA A 28 12.49 -3.54 -2.39
CA ALA A 28 11.16 -3.29 -1.91
C ALA A 28 11.07 -3.48 -0.39
N GLN A 29 10.20 -2.71 0.23
CA GLN A 29 9.84 -2.80 1.64
C GLN A 29 8.41 -3.33 1.79
N THR A 30 8.05 -3.77 3.00
CA THR A 30 6.64 -3.92 3.38
C THR A 30 6.08 -2.53 3.63
N ILE A 31 5.43 -1.96 2.61
CA ILE A 31 5.00 -0.55 2.64
C ILE A 31 4.06 -0.21 3.79
N ALA A 32 3.20 -1.14 4.22
CA ALA A 32 2.27 -0.91 5.34
C ALA A 32 3.01 -0.54 6.65
N ASP A 33 4.18 -1.11 6.89
CA ASP A 33 4.96 -0.90 8.11
C ASP A 33 5.45 0.56 8.24
N SER A 34 5.60 1.26 7.11
CA SER A 34 6.06 2.68 7.08
C SER A 34 5.13 3.65 7.82
N THR A 35 3.85 3.28 7.98
CA THR A 35 2.84 4.12 8.65
C THR A 35 2.34 3.52 9.96
N ALA A 36 2.85 2.36 10.40
CA ALA A 36 2.36 1.67 11.59
C ALA A 36 2.43 2.54 12.86
N LYS A 37 3.57 3.22 13.08
CA LYS A 37 3.73 4.17 14.20
C LYS A 37 2.78 5.38 14.10
N TRP A 38 2.51 5.86 12.89
CA TRP A 38 1.55 6.94 12.67
C TRP A 38 0.11 6.50 12.96
N VAL A 39 -0.29 5.29 12.54
CA VAL A 39 -1.62 4.74 12.85
C VAL A 39 -1.82 4.65 14.36
N GLN A 40 -0.81 4.17 15.09
CA GLN A 40 -0.85 4.11 16.55
C GLN A 40 -1.05 5.51 17.18
N ALA A 41 -0.29 6.51 16.73
CA ALA A 41 -0.44 7.89 17.19
C ALA A 41 -1.83 8.46 16.84
N CYS A 42 -2.31 8.23 15.62
CA CYS A 42 -3.61 8.67 15.16
C CYS A 42 -4.76 8.06 15.97
N THR A 43 -4.71 6.76 16.26
CA THR A 43 -5.71 6.10 17.13
C THR A 43 -5.67 6.68 18.54
N ALA A 44 -4.47 6.92 19.10
CA ALA A 44 -4.32 7.52 20.42
C ALA A 44 -4.84 8.97 20.48
N ALA A 45 -4.71 9.72 19.38
CA ALA A 45 -5.25 11.07 19.23
C ALA A 45 -6.76 11.12 18.99
N GLY A 46 -7.44 9.96 18.92
CA GLY A 46 -8.88 9.86 18.74
C GLY A 46 -9.34 9.89 17.28
N GLY A 47 -8.45 9.65 16.31
CA GLY A 47 -8.76 9.67 14.88
C GLY A 47 -9.59 8.50 14.35
N ALA A 48 -9.72 7.43 15.15
CA ALA A 48 -10.56 6.26 14.88
C ALA A 48 -10.56 5.83 13.39
N ASP A 49 -11.72 5.89 12.76
CA ASP A 49 -12.00 5.40 11.40
C ASP A 49 -11.23 6.16 10.30
N GLN A 50 -10.65 7.32 10.59
CA GLN A 50 -9.88 8.12 9.63
C GLN A 50 -8.45 7.62 9.47
N CYS A 51 -7.89 6.96 10.49
CA CYS A 51 -6.49 6.57 10.52
C CYS A 51 -6.18 5.49 9.47
N ASN A 52 -6.93 4.38 9.48
CA ASN A 52 -6.63 3.24 8.62
C ASN A 52 -6.79 3.55 7.12
N PRO A 53 -7.89 4.17 6.64
CA PRO A 53 -8.02 4.53 5.23
C PRO A 53 -6.92 5.47 4.77
N LEU A 54 -6.57 6.48 5.59
CA LEU A 54 -5.53 7.44 5.23
C LEU A 54 -4.13 6.80 5.22
N SER A 55 -3.84 5.91 6.17
CA SER A 55 -2.61 5.11 6.17
C SER A 55 -2.50 4.25 4.92
N GLN A 56 -3.58 3.60 4.49
CA GLN A 56 -3.62 2.81 3.26
C GLN A 56 -3.35 3.65 2.01
N THR A 57 -4.00 4.80 1.89
CA THR A 57 -3.70 5.76 0.82
C THR A 57 -2.23 6.17 0.86
N ALA A 58 -1.71 6.52 2.03
CA ALA A 58 -0.34 6.97 2.19
C ALA A 58 0.69 5.90 1.83
N PHE A 59 0.65 4.71 2.42
CA PHE A 59 1.68 3.71 2.15
C PHE A 59 1.68 3.23 0.70
N MET A 60 0.54 3.27 -0.01
CA MET A 60 0.47 2.88 -1.42
C MET A 60 1.27 3.83 -2.32
N THR A 61 1.53 5.06 -1.88
CA THR A 61 2.43 5.99 -2.59
C THR A 61 3.90 5.53 -2.58
N LEU A 62 4.27 4.61 -1.69
CA LEU A 62 5.62 4.03 -1.64
C LEU A 62 5.86 2.98 -2.73
N LEU A 63 4.83 2.60 -3.49
CA LEU A 63 4.99 1.78 -4.69
C LEU A 63 5.74 2.54 -5.77
N ALA A 64 6.50 1.82 -6.61
CA ALA A 64 7.30 2.40 -7.68
C ALA A 64 6.48 3.18 -8.73
N ALA A 65 5.20 2.84 -8.89
CA ALA A 65 4.33 3.42 -9.91
C ALA A 65 3.68 4.75 -9.51
N ALA A 66 3.75 5.15 -8.23
CA ALA A 66 3.16 6.42 -7.80
C ALA A 66 3.88 7.63 -8.42
N GLY A 67 3.15 8.72 -8.61
CA GLY A 67 3.69 9.98 -9.10
C GLY A 67 4.74 10.58 -8.17
N PRO A 68 5.60 11.51 -8.65
CA PRO A 68 6.67 12.10 -7.85
C PRO A 68 6.20 12.80 -6.57
N CYS A 69 4.99 13.37 -6.58
CA CYS A 69 4.43 14.13 -5.46
C CYS A 69 3.40 13.36 -4.63
N ASP A 70 3.02 12.14 -5.01
CA ASP A 70 1.91 11.43 -4.36
C ASP A 70 2.19 11.18 -2.87
N GLN A 71 3.43 10.82 -2.52
CA GLN A 71 3.85 10.60 -1.14
C GLN A 71 3.78 11.89 -0.30
N GLN A 72 4.20 13.03 -0.87
CA GLN A 72 4.09 14.33 -0.21
C GLN A 72 2.63 14.72 -0.02
N ASN A 73 1.79 14.54 -1.05
CA ASN A 73 0.37 14.86 -0.99
C ASN A 73 -0.37 14.00 0.06
N ALA A 74 -0.01 12.71 0.18
CA ALA A 74 -0.56 11.87 1.24
C ALA A 74 -0.05 12.29 2.63
N ALA A 75 1.23 12.65 2.77
CA ALA A 75 1.75 13.20 4.01
C ALA A 75 1.03 14.52 4.39
N ASP A 76 0.71 15.37 3.43
CA ASP A 76 -0.08 16.59 3.67
C ASP A 76 -1.46 16.26 4.25
N GLN A 77 -2.14 15.24 3.75
CA GLN A 77 -3.42 14.77 4.31
C GLN A 77 -3.24 14.22 5.73
N MET A 78 -2.14 13.52 6.00
CA MET A 78 -1.81 13.03 7.36
C MET A 78 -1.58 14.19 8.34
N ILE A 79 -0.92 15.27 7.90
CA ILE A 79 -0.79 16.50 8.71
C ILE A 79 -2.15 17.19 8.90
N ASP A 80 -2.99 17.28 7.85
CA ASP A 80 -4.33 17.87 7.97
C ASP A 80 -5.16 17.15 9.04
N LEU A 81 -5.10 15.82 9.09
CA LEU A 81 -5.76 15.03 10.13
C LEU A 81 -5.15 15.29 11.51
N ALA A 82 -3.82 15.33 11.63
CA ALA A 82 -3.16 15.65 12.90
C ALA A 82 -3.60 17.01 13.46
N LYS A 83 -3.77 18.02 12.60
CA LYS A 83 -4.28 19.35 12.97
C LYS A 83 -5.73 19.30 13.46
N GLN A 84 -6.58 18.48 12.85
CA GLN A 84 -7.96 18.26 13.31
C GLN A 84 -7.99 17.57 14.67
N LEU A 85 -7.05 16.65 14.92
CA LEU A 85 -6.88 15.93 16.17
C LEU A 85 -5.97 16.68 17.15
N ASN A 86 -6.20 18.00 17.28
CA ASN A 86 -5.55 18.88 18.25
C ASN A 86 -4.03 19.03 18.07
N ASN A 87 -3.53 18.99 16.83
CA ASN A 87 -2.10 19.10 16.51
C ASN A 87 -1.26 18.03 17.22
N ASP A 88 -1.70 16.78 17.17
CA ASP A 88 -0.99 15.67 17.82
C ASP A 88 0.47 15.59 17.35
N ALA A 89 1.40 15.69 18.30
CA ALA A 89 2.82 15.82 18.00
C ALA A 89 3.42 14.54 17.42
N ASP A 90 2.94 13.37 17.86
CA ASP A 90 3.44 12.08 17.37
C ASP A 90 2.92 11.81 15.95
N MET A 91 1.67 12.18 15.64
CA MET A 91 1.17 12.13 14.27
C MET A 91 2.00 13.02 13.35
N ILE A 92 2.29 14.27 13.74
CA ILE A 92 3.11 15.18 12.92
C ILE A 92 4.51 14.60 12.71
N LYS A 93 5.16 14.15 13.79
CA LYS A 93 6.49 13.54 13.77
C LYS A 93 6.56 12.32 12.85
N PHE A 94 5.64 11.37 12.99
CA PHE A 94 5.64 10.17 12.15
C PHE A 94 5.25 10.46 10.71
N THR A 95 4.47 11.51 10.46
CA THR A 95 4.21 11.99 9.09
C THR A 95 5.48 12.59 8.46
N GLN A 96 6.26 13.36 9.22
CA GLN A 96 7.55 13.90 8.79
C GLN A 96 8.58 12.79 8.51
N ILE A 97 8.54 11.69 9.24
CA ILE A 97 9.36 10.50 8.92
C ILE A 97 8.81 9.80 7.68
N PHE A 98 7.49 9.61 7.58
CA PHE A 98 6.86 8.95 6.43
C PHE A 98 7.13 9.66 5.10
N VAL A 99 7.06 11.00 5.03
CA VAL A 99 7.37 11.73 3.78
C VAL A 99 8.82 11.53 3.33
N GLN A 100 9.69 11.16 4.26
CA GLN A 100 11.09 10.85 3.99
C GLN A 100 11.33 9.37 3.69
N GLN A 101 10.33 8.49 3.85
CA GLN A 101 10.48 7.06 3.60
C GLN A 101 10.91 6.81 2.14
N PRO A 102 11.98 6.04 1.88
CA PRO A 102 12.35 5.66 0.52
C PRO A 102 11.22 4.89 -0.17
N ARG A 103 11.03 5.14 -1.47
CA ARG A 103 10.03 4.44 -2.29
C ARG A 103 10.61 3.17 -2.89
N ASN A 104 9.77 2.16 -3.11
CA ASN A 104 10.17 0.88 -3.72
C ASN A 104 10.77 1.10 -5.11
N SER A 105 11.84 0.37 -5.41
CA SER A 105 12.62 0.47 -6.65
C SER A 105 12.88 -0.94 -7.23
N PRO A 106 11.89 -1.54 -7.93
CA PRO A 106 12.00 -2.89 -8.48
C PRO A 106 13.03 -3.01 -9.61
N ASP A 107 13.39 -1.91 -10.25
CA ASP A 107 14.38 -1.79 -11.33
C ASP A 107 15.72 -1.18 -10.86
N SER A 108 15.83 -0.96 -9.55
CA SER A 108 16.97 -0.39 -8.84
C SER A 108 17.32 1.05 -9.26
N PHE A 109 16.45 1.81 -9.91
CA PHE A 109 16.70 3.24 -10.15
C PHE A 109 16.28 4.09 -8.94
N GLN A 110 16.94 5.23 -8.74
CA GLN A 110 16.44 6.22 -7.78
C GLN A 110 15.08 6.79 -8.22
N ILE A 111 14.27 7.17 -7.25
CA ILE A 111 12.92 7.67 -7.49
C ILE A 111 12.94 9.21 -7.52
N PRO A 112 12.39 9.85 -8.57
CA PRO A 112 12.35 11.31 -8.65
C PRO A 112 11.67 11.96 -7.43
N TYR A 113 12.20 13.11 -7.02
CA TYR A 113 11.65 13.93 -5.94
C TYR A 113 10.44 14.73 -6.42
N CYS A 114 9.49 14.98 -5.50
CA CYS A 114 8.48 15.98 -5.75
C CYS A 114 9.14 17.35 -6.02
N GLN A 115 8.59 18.11 -6.97
CA GLN A 115 9.08 19.44 -7.36
C GLN A 115 8.08 20.54 -7.01
N GLU A 116 7.18 20.26 -6.07
CA GLU A 116 6.17 21.19 -5.59
C GLU A 116 6.33 21.41 -4.09
N ALA A 117 5.99 22.62 -3.63
CA ALA A 117 5.96 22.90 -2.19
C ALA A 117 4.84 22.08 -1.51
N PRO A 118 5.06 21.57 -0.29
CA PRO A 118 4.00 20.92 0.46
C PRO A 118 2.92 21.93 0.84
N LYS A 119 1.69 21.45 1.02
CA LYS A 119 0.58 22.26 1.51
C LYS A 119 0.82 22.70 2.96
N ASN A 120 1.35 21.79 3.79
CA ASN A 120 1.57 21.99 5.20
C ASN A 120 3.04 22.33 5.49
N SER A 121 3.25 23.43 6.22
CA SER A 121 4.59 23.93 6.56
C SER A 121 5.45 22.98 7.39
N GLU A 122 4.81 22.04 8.10
CA GLU A 122 5.46 20.97 8.87
C GLU A 122 6.31 20.04 8.01
N LEU A 123 6.07 20.02 6.69
CA LEU A 123 6.79 19.20 5.72
C LEU A 123 7.82 20.00 4.90
N ASN A 124 7.94 21.31 5.13
CA ASN A 124 8.85 22.15 4.36
C ASN A 124 10.28 21.63 4.39
N GLY A 125 10.86 21.43 3.20
CA GLY A 125 12.24 20.98 3.01
C GLY A 125 12.50 19.52 3.41
N LEU A 126 11.45 18.73 3.70
CA LEU A 126 11.53 17.29 3.81
C LEU A 126 11.34 16.65 2.44
N PHE A 127 12.08 15.57 2.18
CA PHE A 127 12.04 14.82 0.93
C PHE A 127 12.45 13.36 1.18
N GLN A 128 11.99 12.44 0.33
CA GLN A 128 12.28 11.03 0.48
C GLN A 128 13.78 10.72 0.45
N CYS A 129 14.25 9.83 1.33
CA CYS A 129 15.56 9.21 1.15
C CYS A 129 15.50 8.27 -0.08
N GLN A 130 16.65 7.76 -0.50
CA GLN A 130 16.72 6.69 -1.50
C GLN A 130 17.27 5.42 -0.85
N PHE A 131 16.94 4.25 -1.40
CA PHE A 131 17.57 3.01 -0.95
C PHE A 131 19.03 2.94 -1.39
N GLU A 132 19.89 2.39 -0.54
CA GLU A 132 21.34 2.26 -0.76
C GLU A 132 21.66 1.52 -2.06
N GLY A 133 20.94 0.43 -2.34
CA GLY A 133 21.16 -0.42 -3.50
C GLY A 133 20.68 0.17 -4.84
N THR A 134 20.07 1.35 -4.85
CA THR A 134 19.70 2.02 -6.11
C THR A 134 20.93 2.47 -6.89
N LYS A 135 20.80 2.54 -8.22
CA LYS A 135 21.79 3.10 -9.14
C LYS A 135 21.91 4.60 -8.93
N ASP A 136 22.97 5.20 -9.48
CA ASP A 136 23.14 6.66 -9.45
C ASP A 136 22.17 7.41 -10.38
N THR A 137 21.49 6.67 -11.27
CA THR A 137 20.47 7.20 -12.16
C THR A 137 19.06 7.02 -11.60
N PHE A 138 18.17 7.92 -11.99
CA PHE A 138 16.77 7.91 -11.61
C PHE A 138 15.92 7.18 -12.65
N VAL A 139 14.68 6.83 -12.28
CA VAL A 139 13.68 6.25 -13.18
C VAL A 139 13.58 7.10 -14.46
N GLY A 140 13.51 6.44 -15.61
CA GLY A 140 13.60 7.09 -16.91
C GLY A 140 15.04 7.38 -17.38
N ASN A 141 16.04 6.83 -16.69
CA ASN A 141 17.48 7.07 -16.94
C ASN A 141 17.90 8.55 -16.76
N LEU A 142 17.16 9.30 -15.93
CA LEU A 142 17.50 10.68 -15.64
C LEU A 142 18.82 10.74 -14.86
N GLN A 143 19.67 11.69 -15.25
CA GLN A 143 20.96 11.93 -14.61
C GLN A 143 20.80 12.93 -13.47
N ALA A 144 21.67 12.84 -12.45
CA ALA A 144 21.71 13.82 -11.38
C ALA A 144 21.85 15.25 -11.93
N GLY A 145 21.05 16.17 -11.39
CA GLY A 145 20.95 17.56 -11.84
C GLY A 145 19.85 17.81 -12.89
N ALA A 146 19.23 16.76 -13.45
CA ALA A 146 17.99 16.91 -14.22
C ALA A 146 16.81 17.29 -13.30
N GLU A 147 15.74 17.83 -13.89
CA GLU A 147 14.49 18.10 -13.18
C GLU A 147 13.97 16.84 -12.46
N GLY A 148 13.53 16.99 -11.22
CA GLY A 148 13.07 15.87 -10.39
C GLY A 148 14.19 15.02 -9.77
N THR A 149 15.47 15.29 -10.06
CA THR A 149 16.61 14.55 -9.46
C THR A 149 17.31 15.30 -8.33
N VAL A 150 16.86 16.53 -8.05
CA VAL A 150 17.26 17.33 -6.89
C VAL A 150 16.00 17.64 -6.08
N PRO A 151 16.01 17.52 -4.74
CA PRO A 151 14.85 17.84 -3.93
C PRO A 151 14.36 19.28 -4.13
N PHE A 152 13.04 19.47 -4.04
CA PHE A 152 12.44 20.80 -4.18
C PHE A 152 13.10 21.83 -3.24
N GLY A 153 13.42 23.00 -3.78
CA GLY A 153 14.06 24.09 -3.05
C GLY A 153 15.57 23.94 -2.83
N LEU A 154 16.19 22.84 -3.27
CA LEU A 154 17.64 22.65 -3.23
C LEU A 154 18.29 22.82 -4.61
N SER A 155 19.56 23.22 -4.62
CA SER A 155 20.40 23.26 -5.83
C SER A 155 21.19 21.96 -6.04
N SER A 156 21.46 21.23 -4.96
CA SER A 156 22.20 19.97 -4.96
C SER A 156 21.93 19.21 -3.66
N LEU A 157 22.20 17.91 -3.68
CA LEU A 157 22.18 17.07 -2.49
C LEU A 157 23.64 16.75 -2.10
N GLU A 158 24.08 17.23 -0.93
CA GLU A 158 25.46 17.07 -0.45
C GLU A 158 25.87 15.61 -0.32
N THR A 159 25.00 14.81 0.31
CA THR A 159 25.22 13.36 0.46
C THR A 159 24.23 12.62 -0.43
N PRO A 160 24.67 11.91 -1.48
CA PRO A 160 23.77 11.17 -2.36
C PRO A 160 22.84 10.23 -1.57
N LYS A 161 21.60 10.08 -2.04
CA LYS A 161 20.57 9.18 -1.48
C LYS A 161 20.09 9.52 -0.06
N SER A 162 20.67 10.53 0.57
CA SER A 162 20.28 10.99 1.91
C SER A 162 18.95 11.74 1.91
N CYS A 163 18.50 12.03 3.12
CA CYS A 163 17.34 12.84 3.46
C CYS A 163 17.61 13.51 4.82
N PRO A 164 16.84 14.53 5.22
CA PRO A 164 17.03 15.18 6.52
C PRO A 164 17.06 14.21 7.71
N ALA A 165 16.20 13.19 7.74
CA ALA A 165 16.14 12.17 8.80
C ALA A 165 17.29 11.14 8.76
N ASN A 166 18.00 11.02 7.63
CA ASN A 166 19.18 10.16 7.50
C ASN A 166 20.27 10.87 6.67
N PRO A 167 21.03 11.81 7.27
CA PRO A 167 21.98 12.64 6.54
C PRO A 167 23.22 11.86 6.06
N GLN A 168 23.40 10.62 6.49
CA GLN A 168 24.60 9.83 6.22
C GLN A 168 24.54 9.05 4.89
N GLY A 169 23.40 9.05 4.20
CA GLY A 169 23.26 8.42 2.88
C GLY A 169 21.95 7.67 2.69
N GLY A 170 21.98 6.66 1.82
CA GLY A 170 20.82 5.85 1.53
C GLY A 170 20.37 4.97 2.70
N ILE A 171 19.12 4.52 2.63
CA ILE A 171 18.54 3.57 3.58
C ILE A 171 18.83 2.15 3.12
N THR A 172 19.15 1.25 4.05
CA THR A 172 19.36 -0.16 3.72
C THR A 172 18.13 -0.75 3.02
N ASP A 173 18.36 -1.47 1.93
CA ASP A 173 17.30 -2.02 1.07
C ASP A 173 16.24 -2.79 1.87
N GLY A 174 14.98 -2.40 1.70
CA GLY A 174 13.83 -3.04 2.34
C GLY A 174 13.56 -2.63 3.80
N SER A 175 14.39 -1.75 4.38
CA SER A 175 14.20 -1.25 5.75
C SER A 175 13.19 -0.10 5.81
N GLN A 176 12.50 0.04 6.95
CA GLN A 176 11.70 1.22 7.25
C GLN A 176 12.58 2.32 7.86
N LEU A 177 12.41 3.56 7.43
CA LEU A 177 13.07 4.71 8.05
C LEU A 177 12.58 4.88 9.51
N SER A 178 11.30 4.62 9.75
CA SER A 178 10.68 4.67 11.07
C SER A 178 11.27 3.65 12.06
N ASP A 179 11.93 2.59 11.60
CA ASP A 179 12.62 1.62 12.48
C ASP A 179 14.05 2.07 12.83
N ILE A 180 14.61 2.99 12.06
CA ILE A 180 16.02 3.42 12.16
C ILE A 180 16.14 4.73 12.94
N THR A 181 15.14 5.60 12.84
CA THR A 181 15.13 6.90 13.51
C THR A 181 13.75 7.28 14.01
N ASP A 182 13.73 7.96 15.14
CA ASP A 182 12.58 8.71 15.63
C ASP A 182 12.80 10.23 15.45
N ASP A 183 13.93 10.68 14.93
CA ASP A 183 14.21 12.08 14.63
C ASP A 183 13.87 12.37 13.16
N PRO A 184 12.88 13.24 12.85
CA PRO A 184 12.58 13.65 11.48
C PRO A 184 13.69 14.51 10.85
N GLY A 185 14.72 14.91 11.59
CA GLY A 185 15.88 15.61 11.05
C GLY A 185 15.61 17.07 10.69
N LEU A 186 14.67 17.72 11.37
CA LEU A 186 14.27 19.11 11.10
C LEU A 186 15.44 20.11 11.23
N SER A 187 16.44 19.82 12.06
CA SER A 187 17.67 20.62 12.16
C SER A 187 18.51 20.60 10.86
N ASN A 188 18.34 19.58 10.03
CA ASN A 188 19.12 19.38 8.81
C ASN A 188 18.50 20.10 7.61
N VAL A 189 17.21 20.46 7.69
CA VAL A 189 16.46 21.15 6.63
C VAL A 189 17.02 22.55 6.34
N ASN A 190 17.55 23.23 7.35
CA ASN A 190 18.02 24.62 7.23
C ASN A 190 19.54 24.74 7.06
N SER A 191 20.26 23.61 7.00
CA SER A 191 21.73 23.60 6.91
C SER A 191 22.25 23.68 5.47
N SER A 192 21.37 23.53 4.47
CA SER A 192 21.74 23.48 3.04
C SER A 192 21.39 24.75 2.25
N GLY A 193 20.95 25.83 2.92
CA GLY A 193 20.54 27.06 2.26
C GLY A 193 20.73 28.29 3.14
N GLY A 194 21.93 28.89 3.10
CA GLY A 194 22.10 30.28 3.51
C GLY A 194 23.43 30.60 4.19
N SER A 195 24.38 31.12 3.42
CA SER A 195 25.33 32.12 3.92
C SER A 195 24.54 33.33 4.44
N SER A 196 24.14 33.29 5.71
CA SER A 196 23.73 34.45 6.47
C SER A 196 24.75 34.69 7.56
N ASN A 197 25.66 35.61 7.24
CA ASN A 197 26.68 36.17 8.10
C ASN A 197 26.07 36.59 9.45
N SER A 198 26.25 35.75 10.48
CA SER A 198 26.00 36.11 11.87
C SER A 198 27.35 36.19 12.58
N SER A 199 27.98 37.35 12.43
CA SER A 199 29.16 37.73 13.18
C SER A 199 28.85 37.78 14.68
N SER A 200 29.71 37.10 15.44
CA SER A 200 29.79 37.09 16.89
C SER A 200 29.77 38.49 17.50
N GLY A 201 29.08 38.62 18.61
CA GLY A 201 29.09 39.81 19.46
C GLY A 201 28.67 39.45 20.87
N SER A 202 29.58 38.85 21.63
CA SER A 202 29.48 38.76 23.08
C SER A 202 29.50 40.17 23.68
N ASN A 203 28.53 40.50 24.54
CA ASN A 203 28.80 41.20 25.79
C ASN A 203 27.60 41.19 26.74
N SER A 204 27.87 40.77 27.97
CA SER A 204 27.05 40.95 29.16
C SER A 204 26.99 42.42 29.56
N SER A 205 25.83 42.92 30.01
CA SER A 205 25.62 43.57 31.32
C SER A 205 24.23 44.23 31.44
N ASP A 206 23.50 43.77 32.46
CA ASP A 206 22.74 44.49 33.48
C ASP A 206 21.76 45.67 33.22
N THR A 207 20.63 45.53 33.92
CA THR A 207 19.74 46.53 34.56
C THR A 207 18.88 47.50 33.73
N GLY A 208 17.59 47.56 34.09
CA GLY A 208 16.76 48.75 33.87
C GLY A 208 15.26 48.49 33.74
N SER A 209 14.50 48.90 34.75
CA SER A 209 13.06 48.71 34.93
C SER A 209 12.18 49.82 34.30
N ALA A 210 10.85 49.62 34.36
CA ALA A 210 9.71 50.51 34.07
C ALA A 210 9.24 50.59 32.60
N SER A 211 8.07 50.03 32.23
CA SER A 211 6.67 50.42 32.54
C SER A 211 6.21 51.69 31.81
N SER A 212 5.23 51.54 30.90
CA SER A 212 3.87 52.13 30.97
C SER A 212 3.23 52.35 29.58
N SER A 213 2.16 51.58 29.32
CA SER A 213 0.82 51.98 28.85
C SER A 213 0.55 52.74 27.54
N ALA A 214 -0.51 52.24 26.88
CA ALA A 214 -1.62 52.92 26.16
C ALA A 214 -1.34 53.39 24.72
N ALA A 215 -2.26 53.32 23.75
CA ALA A 215 -3.64 52.84 23.62
C ALA A 215 -4.05 52.85 22.12
N ALA A 216 -5.11 52.09 21.78
CA ALA A 216 -6.15 52.28 20.74
C ALA A 216 -5.75 52.63 19.28
N SER A 217 -6.44 52.19 18.21
CA SER A 217 -7.88 52.04 18.02
C SER A 217 -8.20 51.28 16.71
N SER A 218 -9.30 50.51 16.76
CA SER A 218 -10.31 50.18 15.74
C SER A 218 -10.09 50.47 14.24
N VAL A 219 -10.44 49.50 13.39
CA VAL A 219 -11.59 49.63 12.45
C VAL A 219 -12.08 48.24 12.00
N VAL A 220 -13.42 48.17 11.93
CA VAL A 220 -14.27 47.10 11.40
C VAL A 220 -14.34 47.19 9.88
N GLU A 221 -14.48 46.07 9.17
CA GLU A 221 -15.37 46.01 8.00
C GLU A 221 -15.84 44.58 7.76
N SER A 222 -17.15 44.47 7.58
CA SER A 222 -17.98 43.28 7.47
C SER A 222 -18.44 43.17 6.02
N ALA A 223 -18.43 41.98 5.42
CA ALA A 223 -19.16 41.73 4.19
C ALA A 223 -19.76 40.31 4.19
N THR A 224 -21.03 40.29 4.56
CA THR A 224 -22.01 39.22 4.36
C THR A 224 -22.35 39.10 2.87
N ALA A 225 -22.43 37.89 2.32
CA ALA A 225 -23.19 37.65 1.09
C ALA A 225 -23.96 36.33 1.21
N THR A 226 -25.28 36.49 1.09
CA THR A 226 -26.36 35.54 1.31
C THR A 226 -26.56 34.62 0.10
N ALA A 227 -27.07 33.43 0.40
CA ALA A 227 -27.52 32.40 -0.52
C ALA A 227 -28.62 32.85 -1.52
N THR A 228 -28.62 32.23 -2.70
CA THR A 228 -29.78 32.12 -3.59
C THR A 228 -29.98 30.65 -3.96
N VAL A 229 -30.99 30.05 -3.33
CA VAL A 229 -31.67 28.84 -3.78
C VAL A 229 -32.59 29.19 -4.94
N SER A 230 -32.66 28.33 -5.95
CA SER A 230 -33.75 28.30 -6.92
C SER A 230 -34.09 26.85 -7.25
N ASP A 231 -35.19 26.42 -6.65
CA ASP A 231 -36.02 25.29 -7.05
C ASP A 231 -36.40 25.38 -8.53
N THR A 232 -36.36 24.25 -9.23
CA THR A 232 -37.30 23.98 -10.33
C THR A 232 -37.56 22.49 -10.37
N SER A 233 -38.70 22.12 -9.80
CA SER A 233 -39.38 20.85 -10.02
C SER A 233 -39.85 20.75 -11.47
N ALA A 234 -39.60 19.62 -12.11
CA ALA A 234 -40.36 19.18 -13.28
C ALA A 234 -40.61 17.67 -13.19
N THR A 235 -41.82 17.36 -12.74
CA THR A 235 -42.56 16.11 -12.91
C THR A 235 -42.58 15.66 -14.37
N THR A 236 -42.32 14.37 -14.63
CA THR A 236 -42.98 13.62 -15.72
C THR A 236 -43.02 12.14 -15.35
N SER A 237 -44.23 11.67 -15.07
CA SER A 237 -44.59 10.26 -14.94
C SER A 237 -44.94 9.71 -16.32
N ILE A 238 -44.45 8.53 -16.70
CA ILE A 238 -45.16 7.67 -17.67
C ILE A 238 -44.96 6.19 -17.32
N ALA A 239 -46.11 5.51 -17.36
CA ALA A 239 -46.49 4.10 -17.25
C ALA A 239 -45.44 3.02 -17.59
N THR A 240 -45.32 1.96 -16.78
CA THR A 240 -46.08 0.69 -16.83
C THR A 240 -45.70 -0.15 -18.04
N GLU A 241 -45.19 -1.36 -17.81
CA GLU A 241 -45.65 -2.67 -18.33
C GLU A 241 -44.55 -3.69 -18.03
N SER A 242 -44.87 -4.78 -17.32
CA SER A 242 -44.27 -6.10 -17.55
C SER A 242 -45.05 -7.17 -16.81
N ASP A 243 -45.71 -7.99 -17.64
CA ASP A 243 -46.46 -9.20 -17.37
C ASP A 243 -45.60 -10.37 -16.85
N THR A 244 -46.18 -11.09 -15.89
CA THR A 244 -46.51 -12.53 -15.95
C THR A 244 -45.39 -13.58 -16.17
N SER A 245 -45.02 -14.22 -15.05
CA SER A 245 -44.79 -15.66 -14.79
C SER A 245 -44.51 -16.67 -15.92
N VAL A 246 -43.48 -17.51 -15.72
CA VAL A 246 -43.42 -18.98 -15.97
C VAL A 246 -42.15 -19.53 -15.30
N ALA A 247 -42.25 -20.36 -14.25
CA ALA A 247 -42.31 -21.84 -14.25
C ALA A 247 -40.94 -22.54 -14.38
N SER A 248 -40.63 -23.35 -13.35
CA SER A 248 -39.52 -24.31 -13.22
C SER A 248 -39.49 -25.38 -14.32
N PRO A 249 -38.39 -26.16 -14.39
CA PRO A 249 -38.52 -27.52 -13.83
C PRO A 249 -37.32 -28.02 -13.01
N THR A 250 -37.70 -28.82 -12.01
CA THR A 250 -37.07 -30.02 -11.44
C THR A 250 -35.83 -30.61 -12.10
N GLU A 251 -34.80 -30.85 -11.28
CA GLU A 251 -33.79 -31.89 -11.50
C GLU A 251 -33.80 -32.87 -10.31
N VAL A 252 -33.60 -34.14 -10.64
CA VAL A 252 -33.80 -35.35 -9.83
C VAL A 252 -32.47 -36.02 -9.51
N SER A 253 -32.38 -36.67 -8.33
CA SER A 253 -31.57 -37.88 -8.01
C SER A 253 -30.04 -37.87 -8.22
N SER A 254 -29.19 -38.55 -7.45
CA SER A 254 -29.26 -39.30 -6.19
C SER A 254 -27.83 -39.78 -5.87
N CYS A 255 -27.54 -39.91 -4.57
CA CYS A 255 -26.70 -40.91 -3.88
C CYS A 255 -25.41 -41.48 -4.52
N GLY A 256 -24.32 -41.46 -3.73
CA GLY A 256 -23.34 -42.55 -3.74
C GLY A 256 -21.96 -42.23 -3.17
N ALA A 257 -21.80 -42.28 -1.84
CA ALA A 257 -20.53 -42.67 -1.22
C ALA A 257 -20.43 -44.22 -1.23
N PRO A 258 -19.22 -44.82 -1.13
CA PRO A 258 -18.72 -45.09 0.23
C PRO A 258 -17.19 -44.97 0.42
N SER A 259 -16.86 -44.98 1.71
CA SER A 259 -15.56 -44.91 2.40
C SER A 259 -14.61 -46.10 2.22
N SER A 260 -13.43 -45.90 2.86
CA SER A 260 -12.49 -46.87 3.46
C SER A 260 -11.27 -47.19 2.59
N ASP A 261 -10.04 -47.28 3.08
CA ASP A 261 -9.56 -47.64 4.42
C ASP A 261 -8.11 -47.16 4.65
N ALA A 262 -7.73 -47.06 5.93
CA ALA A 262 -6.37 -46.82 6.40
C ALA A 262 -5.55 -48.13 6.42
N SER A 263 -4.21 -48.05 6.35
CA SER A 263 -3.34 -48.93 7.14
C SER A 263 -1.89 -48.45 7.26
N SER A 264 -1.34 -48.78 8.43
CA SER A 264 -0.06 -48.42 9.04
C SER A 264 1.21 -48.93 8.36
N GLY A 265 2.26 -48.09 8.41
CA GLY A 265 3.47 -48.31 9.21
C GLY A 265 4.59 -49.21 8.65
N SER A 266 5.79 -48.64 8.48
CA SER A 266 7.04 -49.24 8.98
C SER A 266 8.21 -48.23 8.98
N ALA A 267 9.11 -48.41 9.94
CA ALA A 267 10.19 -47.52 10.37
C ALA A 267 11.36 -47.35 9.38
N THR A 268 12.13 -46.26 9.53
CA THR A 268 13.59 -46.30 9.78
C THR A 268 14.24 -44.89 9.91
N VAL A 269 15.29 -44.86 10.73
CA VAL A 269 16.46 -43.95 10.81
C VAL A 269 16.28 -42.48 11.24
N ASN A 270 16.60 -42.24 12.52
CA ASN A 270 17.11 -40.96 13.03
C ASN A 270 18.44 -40.61 12.36
N VAL A 271 18.43 -39.61 11.49
CA VAL A 271 19.62 -38.82 11.14
C VAL A 271 19.38 -37.43 11.69
N ALA A 272 20.29 -36.96 12.55
CA ALA A 272 20.29 -35.60 13.07
C ALA A 272 20.39 -34.61 11.90
N ALA A 273 19.31 -33.87 11.66
CA ALA A 273 19.27 -32.79 10.69
C ALA A 273 19.81 -31.50 11.32
N SER A 274 20.79 -30.90 10.64
CA SER A 274 21.18 -29.50 10.82
C SER A 274 19.96 -28.57 10.66
N PRO A 275 19.86 -27.46 11.41
CA PRO A 275 18.69 -26.59 11.33
C PRO A 275 18.75 -25.79 10.03
N SER A 276 17.77 -26.00 9.14
CA SER A 276 17.61 -25.19 7.94
C SER A 276 16.12 -25.00 7.65
N SER A 277 15.72 -23.75 7.42
CA SER A 277 14.52 -23.32 6.68
C SER A 277 13.10 -23.51 7.26
N SER A 278 12.90 -23.67 8.57
CA SER A 278 11.54 -23.79 9.14
C SER A 278 10.68 -22.51 9.07
N SER A 279 11.28 -21.33 8.92
CA SER A 279 10.50 -20.07 8.94
C SER A 279 9.61 -19.86 7.72
N SER A 280 9.95 -20.42 6.55
CA SER A 280 9.24 -20.14 5.30
C SER A 280 8.03 -21.03 5.08
N SER A 281 8.10 -22.30 5.47
CA SER A 281 6.97 -23.23 5.42
C SER A 281 5.89 -22.88 6.43
N ASP A 282 6.29 -22.38 7.61
CA ASP A 282 5.37 -22.17 8.72
C ASP A 282 4.42 -21.00 8.46
N PHE A 283 4.89 -19.91 7.83
CA PHE A 283 4.00 -18.82 7.45
C PHE A 283 3.14 -19.17 6.23
N LEU A 284 3.62 -20.00 5.30
CA LEU A 284 2.84 -20.41 4.14
C LEU A 284 1.59 -21.18 4.60
N LEU A 285 1.77 -22.21 5.43
CA LEU A 285 0.66 -23.00 5.96
C LEU A 285 -0.32 -22.10 6.74
N GLN A 286 0.20 -21.22 7.60
CA GLN A 286 -0.65 -20.30 8.35
C GLN A 286 -1.45 -19.37 7.43
N ASN A 287 -0.83 -18.83 6.37
CA ASN A 287 -1.52 -18.00 5.39
C ASN A 287 -2.63 -18.77 4.67
N GLY A 288 -2.42 -20.05 4.38
CA GLY A 288 -3.45 -20.93 3.81
C GLY A 288 -4.65 -21.09 4.74
N LEU A 289 -4.39 -21.37 6.02
CA LEU A 289 -5.43 -21.49 7.05
C LEU A 289 -6.16 -20.16 7.29
N ASP A 290 -5.44 -19.05 7.30
CA ASP A 290 -6.02 -17.71 7.45
C ASP A 290 -6.89 -17.34 6.25
N ALA A 291 -6.46 -17.69 5.02
CA ALA A 291 -7.24 -17.50 3.81
C ALA A 291 -8.54 -18.31 3.86
N GLN A 292 -8.48 -19.57 4.31
CA GLN A 292 -9.66 -20.42 4.52
C GLN A 292 -10.64 -19.81 5.51
N LYS A 293 -10.13 -19.34 6.66
CA LYS A 293 -10.94 -18.68 7.68
C LYS A 293 -11.63 -17.42 7.15
N LEU A 294 -10.92 -16.59 6.39
CA LEU A 294 -11.49 -15.40 5.75
C LEU A 294 -12.57 -15.77 4.74
N ASN A 295 -12.31 -16.74 3.86
CA ASN A 295 -13.31 -17.22 2.90
C ASN A 295 -14.56 -17.77 3.59
N ALA A 296 -14.41 -18.46 4.73
CA ALA A 296 -15.54 -18.93 5.54
C ALA A 296 -16.32 -17.76 6.16
N GLN A 297 -15.64 -16.71 6.63
CA GLN A 297 -16.28 -15.51 7.15
C GLN A 297 -17.06 -14.76 6.06
N PHE A 298 -16.50 -14.66 4.86
CA PHE A 298 -17.12 -13.99 3.71
C PHE A 298 -18.46 -14.62 3.30
N GLN A 299 -18.67 -15.92 3.55
CA GLN A 299 -19.98 -16.57 3.30
C GLN A 299 -21.11 -15.99 4.16
N THR A 300 -20.79 -15.32 5.26
CA THR A 300 -21.78 -14.69 6.15
C THR A 300 -22.07 -13.23 5.77
N LEU A 301 -21.31 -12.67 4.83
CA LEU A 301 -21.45 -11.28 4.41
C LEU A 301 -22.48 -11.12 3.30
N SER A 302 -23.10 -9.96 3.29
CA SER A 302 -24.00 -9.49 2.25
C SER A 302 -23.60 -8.07 1.86
N GLN A 303 -24.16 -7.54 0.77
CA GLN A 303 -23.92 -6.16 0.36
C GLN A 303 -24.27 -5.14 1.47
N ASN A 304 -25.27 -5.46 2.29
CA ASN A 304 -25.75 -4.62 3.39
C ASN A 304 -25.06 -4.92 4.72
N SER A 305 -24.08 -5.82 4.75
CA SER A 305 -23.29 -6.02 5.97
C SER A 305 -22.55 -4.73 6.30
N SER A 306 -22.64 -4.31 7.56
CA SER A 306 -21.81 -3.22 8.07
C SER A 306 -20.35 -3.61 7.95
N CYS A 307 -19.53 -2.69 7.45
CA CYS A 307 -18.11 -2.87 7.24
C CYS A 307 -17.37 -1.57 7.52
N ASP A 308 -16.06 -1.67 7.72
CA ASP A 308 -15.21 -0.51 7.94
C ASP A 308 -14.72 0.05 6.60
N GLU A 309 -14.63 1.38 6.46
CA GLU A 309 -14.25 2.03 5.19
C GLU A 309 -12.94 1.46 4.63
N GLY A 310 -12.94 1.07 3.36
CA GLY A 310 -11.79 0.47 2.69
C GLY A 310 -11.55 -1.01 2.99
N GLU A 311 -12.36 -1.64 3.85
CA GLU A 311 -12.34 -3.10 4.04
C GLU A 311 -12.61 -3.82 2.72
N THR A 312 -11.87 -4.89 2.46
CA THR A 312 -12.09 -5.74 1.28
C THR A 312 -12.61 -7.10 1.71
N ALA A 313 -13.61 -7.58 0.99
CA ALA A 313 -14.24 -8.86 1.27
C ALA A 313 -14.69 -9.55 -0.02
N CYS A 314 -15.19 -10.77 0.13
CA CYS A 314 -16.03 -11.39 -0.89
C CYS A 314 -17.47 -11.39 -0.41
N VAL A 315 -18.38 -10.96 -1.29
CA VAL A 315 -19.83 -11.07 -1.05
C VAL A 315 -20.39 -11.89 -2.19
N GLY A 316 -20.75 -13.13 -1.89
CA GLY A 316 -20.92 -14.15 -2.91
C GLY A 316 -19.61 -14.33 -3.68
N THR A 317 -19.67 -14.16 -5.00
CA THR A 317 -18.52 -14.26 -5.92
C THR A 317 -17.97 -12.92 -6.35
N SER A 318 -18.59 -11.81 -5.93
CA SER A 318 -18.12 -10.46 -6.23
C SER A 318 -17.04 -10.05 -5.25
N PHE A 319 -16.06 -9.30 -5.76
CA PHE A 319 -15.14 -8.55 -4.92
C PHE A 319 -15.89 -7.38 -4.30
N ALA A 320 -15.71 -7.16 -3.00
CA ALA A 320 -16.38 -6.11 -2.27
C ALA A 320 -15.36 -5.14 -1.67
N LEU A 321 -15.56 -3.83 -1.89
CA LEU A 321 -14.85 -2.77 -1.18
C LEU A 321 -15.86 -2.00 -0.33
N CYS A 322 -15.62 -1.89 0.96
CA CYS A 322 -16.49 -1.12 1.84
C CYS A 322 -16.36 0.37 1.54
N ALA A 323 -17.49 1.01 1.26
CA ALA A 323 -17.59 2.45 1.14
C ALA A 323 -18.91 2.95 1.72
N ASN A 324 -18.84 3.96 2.59
CA ASN A 324 -19.97 4.52 3.34
C ASN A 324 -20.67 3.49 4.24
N GLY A 325 -19.90 2.58 4.86
CA GLY A 325 -20.40 1.57 5.80
C GLY A 325 -21.15 0.40 5.17
N ALA A 326 -21.09 0.25 3.84
CA ALA A 326 -21.65 -0.88 3.10
C ALA A 326 -20.72 -1.34 1.97
N PHE A 327 -20.84 -2.60 1.59
CA PHE A 327 -19.98 -3.18 0.56
C PHE A 327 -20.42 -2.75 -0.86
N GLN A 328 -19.49 -2.16 -1.60
CA GLN A 328 -19.62 -1.89 -3.04
C GLN A 328 -19.09 -3.10 -3.81
N LEU A 329 -19.95 -3.73 -4.60
CA LEU A 329 -19.64 -4.96 -5.30
C LEU A 329 -19.08 -4.69 -6.69
N MET A 330 -17.99 -5.36 -7.00
CA MET A 330 -17.40 -5.46 -8.34
C MET A 330 -17.44 -6.92 -8.76
N ASP A 331 -18.17 -7.19 -9.84
CA ASP A 331 -18.27 -8.53 -10.42
C ASP A 331 -16.89 -9.04 -10.85
N CYS A 332 -16.57 -10.28 -10.49
CA CYS A 332 -15.29 -10.90 -10.85
C CYS A 332 -15.26 -11.48 -12.26
N GLY A 333 -16.38 -11.47 -12.98
CA GLY A 333 -16.54 -12.16 -14.26
C GLY A 333 -16.80 -13.64 -14.05
N GLU A 334 -17.84 -14.00 -13.29
CA GLU A 334 -18.24 -15.40 -13.06
C GLU A 334 -18.40 -16.20 -14.36
N ALA A 335 -18.87 -15.56 -15.43
CA ALA A 335 -19.02 -16.17 -16.74
C ALA A 335 -17.68 -16.67 -17.33
N ALA A 336 -16.56 -16.09 -16.89
CA ALA A 336 -15.20 -16.51 -17.24
C ALA A 336 -14.60 -17.50 -16.21
N GLY A 337 -15.40 -17.97 -15.24
CA GLY A 337 -14.98 -18.90 -14.18
C GLY A 337 -14.26 -18.24 -13.01
N ASN A 338 -14.27 -16.90 -12.93
CA ASN A 338 -13.66 -16.16 -11.83
C ASN A 338 -14.61 -16.05 -10.63
N THR A 339 -14.04 -16.07 -9.44
CA THR A 339 -14.71 -15.82 -8.17
C THR A 339 -13.83 -14.94 -7.29
N CYS A 340 -14.43 -14.21 -6.36
CA CYS A 340 -13.69 -13.56 -5.29
C CYS A 340 -13.20 -14.60 -4.28
N ALA A 341 -11.92 -14.53 -3.91
CA ALA A 341 -11.37 -15.32 -2.82
C ALA A 341 -10.26 -14.57 -2.07
N ALA A 342 -10.15 -14.83 -0.77
CA ALA A 342 -8.93 -14.62 0.00
C ALA A 342 -7.92 -15.71 -0.39
N LEU A 343 -6.70 -15.28 -0.71
CA LEU A 343 -5.60 -16.12 -1.15
C LEU A 343 -4.37 -15.91 -0.26
N PRO A 344 -3.59 -16.97 0.02
CA PRO A 344 -2.38 -16.85 0.82
C PRO A 344 -1.31 -16.03 0.09
N LEU A 345 -0.60 -15.18 0.84
CA LEU A 345 0.63 -14.56 0.36
C LEU A 345 1.76 -15.60 0.40
N VAL A 346 2.61 -15.62 -0.62
CA VAL A 346 3.65 -16.67 -0.77
C VAL A 346 5.05 -16.24 -0.35
N ASN A 347 5.26 -14.93 -0.15
CA ASN A 347 6.58 -14.36 0.17
C ASN A 347 6.65 -13.70 1.55
N LYS A 348 5.51 -13.59 2.25
CA LYS A 348 5.39 -13.02 3.60
C LYS A 348 4.10 -13.53 4.26
N ALA A 349 3.99 -13.33 5.57
CA ALA A 349 2.74 -13.60 6.30
C ALA A 349 1.57 -12.73 5.78
N GLY A 350 0.37 -13.27 5.82
CA GLY A 350 -0.89 -12.63 5.46
C GLY A 350 -1.60 -13.22 4.24
N THR A 351 -2.72 -12.59 3.89
CA THR A 351 -3.60 -12.97 2.79
C THR A 351 -3.89 -11.77 1.89
N THR A 352 -4.52 -12.01 0.74
CA THR A 352 -5.03 -10.96 -0.16
C THR A 352 -6.37 -11.38 -0.73
N VAL A 353 -7.31 -10.44 -0.87
CA VAL A 353 -8.60 -10.68 -1.52
C VAL A 353 -8.53 -10.27 -2.99
N THR A 354 -8.96 -11.11 -3.92
CA THR A 354 -8.94 -10.78 -5.36
C THR A 354 -9.90 -11.66 -6.17
N CYS A 355 -10.17 -11.23 -7.41
CA CYS A 355 -10.86 -12.06 -8.40
C CYS A 355 -9.88 -13.06 -9.02
N VAL A 356 -10.25 -14.34 -9.00
CA VAL A 356 -9.38 -15.45 -9.42
C VAL A 356 -10.23 -16.61 -9.93
N GLN A 357 -9.70 -17.45 -10.83
CA GLN A 357 -10.39 -18.69 -11.17
C GLN A 357 -10.42 -19.63 -9.96
N GLN A 358 -11.56 -20.31 -9.74
CA GLN A 358 -11.76 -21.09 -8.52
C GLN A 358 -10.77 -22.26 -8.37
N ASP A 359 -10.40 -22.91 -9.47
CA ASP A 359 -9.37 -23.94 -9.49
C ASP A 359 -7.99 -23.40 -9.06
N GLN A 360 -7.63 -22.21 -9.51
CA GLN A 360 -6.38 -21.54 -9.14
C GLN A 360 -6.38 -21.12 -7.67
N ALA A 361 -7.53 -20.69 -7.13
CA ALA A 361 -7.66 -20.37 -5.70
C ALA A 361 -7.42 -21.61 -4.82
N LEU A 362 -8.07 -22.72 -5.18
CA LEU A 362 -7.92 -24.00 -4.51
C LEU A 362 -6.48 -24.50 -4.56
N GLN A 363 -5.85 -24.45 -5.75
CA GLN A 363 -4.46 -24.87 -5.91
C GLN A 363 -3.52 -24.03 -5.05
N ARG A 364 -3.69 -22.70 -5.04
CA ARG A 364 -2.84 -21.81 -4.23
C ARG A 364 -2.97 -22.04 -2.73
N ILE A 365 -4.16 -22.38 -2.24
CA ILE A 365 -4.35 -22.76 -0.83
C ILE A 365 -3.70 -24.11 -0.57
N ALA A 366 -3.92 -25.11 -1.44
CA ALA A 366 -3.33 -26.43 -1.31
C ALA A 366 -1.78 -26.41 -1.34
N ASP A 367 -1.18 -25.54 -2.15
CA ASP A 367 0.28 -25.36 -2.25
C ASP A 367 0.93 -24.89 -0.94
N THR A 368 0.14 -24.32 -0.02
CA THR A 368 0.62 -23.98 1.34
C THR A 368 0.68 -25.17 2.29
N GLY A 369 0.09 -26.31 1.92
CA GLY A 369 -0.14 -27.46 2.78
C GLY A 369 -1.47 -27.41 3.54
N ALA A 370 -2.26 -26.33 3.42
CA ALA A 370 -3.61 -26.28 3.99
C ALA A 370 -4.57 -27.24 3.25
N THR A 371 -5.42 -27.92 4.01
CA THR A 371 -6.41 -28.90 3.52
C THR A 371 -7.84 -28.41 3.78
N GLY A 372 -8.85 -28.99 3.14
CA GLY A 372 -10.26 -28.58 3.32
C GLY A 372 -10.73 -27.48 2.36
N GLY A 373 -10.05 -27.34 1.22
CA GLY A 373 -10.45 -26.48 0.11
C GLY A 373 -10.47 -24.98 0.41
N LEU A 374 -11.45 -24.25 -0.13
CA LEU A 374 -11.48 -22.79 -0.06
C LEU A 374 -11.75 -22.26 1.35
N THR A 375 -12.48 -23.02 2.18
CA THR A 375 -12.98 -22.56 3.49
C THR A 375 -12.52 -23.41 4.68
N GLY A 376 -11.69 -24.42 4.43
CA GLY A 376 -11.15 -25.30 5.47
C GLY A 376 -12.14 -26.37 5.97
N SER A 377 -13.20 -26.63 5.22
CA SER A 377 -14.32 -27.49 5.62
C SER A 377 -14.69 -28.58 4.61
N ASP A 378 -13.91 -28.76 3.55
CA ASP A 378 -14.15 -29.79 2.51
C ASP A 378 -13.77 -31.21 2.95
#